data_AF-A0A2K5CGM9-F1
#
_entry.id   AF-A0A2K5CGM9-F1
#
_cell.length_a   1.000
_cell.length_b   1.000
_cell.length_c   1.000
_cell.angle_alpha   90.00
_cell.angle_beta   90.00
_cell.angle_gamma   90.00
#
_symmetry.space_group_name_H-M   'P 1'
#
loop_
_entity.id
_entity.type
_entity.pdbx_description
1 polymer ?
#
loop_
_entity_poly.entity_id
_entity_poly.type
_entity_poly.pdbx_seq_one_letter_code
_entity_poly.pdbx_strand_id
1 'polypeptide(L)'
;MWLAGPLRIVALVVTAGLTWIVVSILLDGPGSGFPRIQQLFTSPGSSMSAPRASTYKCGLPQPCPEQHLAFRIVSGAANVIGPKICLEDKISVKGNMGRGLNIALVNGVSGELIEARAFDMWAGDVNDLLKFIRPLHEGTLVFVASYDDPATKMNEETRKLFGELGSRNAKELAFRDSWVFVGAKSVQNKSPFKQHVTNSKHKYEGWPEVLEMEGCIPQRSSAS
;
A
#
# COMPACT_ATOMS: atom_id res chain seq x y z
N MET A 1 45.79 61.22 -32.17
CA MET A 1 45.74 60.24 -33.27
C MET A 1 46.08 58.85 -32.75
N TRP A 2 45.23 58.22 -31.92
CA TRP A 2 45.36 56.83 -31.44
C TRP A 2 43.96 56.29 -31.05
N LEU A 3 43.06 56.14 -32.02
CA LEU A 3 41.75 55.47 -31.84
C LEU A 3 41.54 54.33 -32.85
N ALA A 4 42.56 54.01 -33.66
CA ALA A 4 42.45 53.01 -34.73
C ALA A 4 42.74 51.56 -34.28
N GLY A 5 43.34 51.37 -33.09
CA GLY A 5 43.63 50.04 -32.52
C GLY A 5 42.40 49.27 -32.05
N PRO A 6 41.58 49.82 -31.13
CA PRO A 6 40.45 49.08 -30.57
C PRO A 6 39.34 48.83 -31.59
N LEU A 7 39.12 49.76 -32.52
CA LEU A 7 38.09 49.61 -33.55
C LEU A 7 38.39 48.45 -34.52
N ARG A 8 39.68 48.23 -34.84
CA ARG A 8 40.11 47.11 -35.70
C ARG A 8 39.94 45.77 -35.02
N ILE A 9 40.18 45.70 -33.71
CA ILE A 9 39.99 44.47 -32.91
C ILE A 9 38.50 44.13 -32.85
N VAL A 10 37.64 45.12 -32.61
CA VAL A 10 36.18 44.92 -32.59
C VAL A 10 35.68 44.46 -33.97
N ALA A 11 36.15 45.08 -35.05
CA ALA A 11 35.81 44.65 -36.41
C ALA A 11 36.23 43.20 -36.68
N LEU A 12 37.44 42.80 -36.28
CA LEU A 12 37.93 41.43 -36.45
C LEU A 12 37.08 40.40 -35.66
N VAL A 13 36.75 40.70 -34.40
CA VAL A 13 35.91 39.80 -33.57
C VAL A 13 34.51 39.64 -34.15
N VAL A 14 33.90 40.74 -34.62
CA VAL A 14 32.57 40.69 -35.24
C VAL A 14 32.61 39.89 -36.54
N THR A 15 33.62 40.10 -37.38
CA THR A 15 33.75 39.32 -38.63
C THR A 15 33.96 37.83 -38.35
N ALA A 16 34.81 37.48 -37.38
CA ALA A 16 35.04 36.08 -36.99
C ALA A 16 33.75 35.42 -36.46
N GLY A 17 32.99 36.11 -35.61
CA GLY A 17 31.72 35.62 -35.09
C GLY A 17 30.66 35.43 -36.17
N LEU A 18 30.54 36.37 -37.10
CA LEU A 18 29.61 36.25 -38.23
C LEU A 18 30.03 35.13 -39.18
N THR A 19 31.32 34.97 -39.47
CA THR A 19 31.80 33.84 -40.28
C THR A 19 31.55 32.51 -39.60
N TRP A 20 31.69 32.42 -38.28
CA TRP A 20 31.38 31.19 -37.53
C TRP A 20 29.89 30.84 -37.64
N ILE A 21 29.01 31.81 -37.43
CA ILE A 21 27.55 31.62 -37.53
C ILE A 21 27.13 31.19 -38.94
N VAL A 22 27.67 31.84 -39.98
CA VAL A 22 27.36 31.50 -41.37
C VAL A 22 27.89 30.11 -41.74
N VAL A 23 29.10 29.75 -41.28
CA VAL A 23 29.67 28.40 -41.48
C VAL A 23 28.84 27.35 -40.75
N SER A 24 28.38 27.61 -39.52
CA SER A 24 27.47 26.71 -38.81
C SER A 24 26.14 26.52 -39.57
N ILE A 25 25.55 27.58 -40.11
CA ILE A 25 24.28 27.48 -40.86
C ILE A 25 24.47 26.77 -42.22
N LEU A 26 25.61 26.93 -42.88
CA LEU A 26 25.88 26.31 -44.18
C LEU A 26 26.39 24.87 -44.08
N LEU A 27 27.04 24.47 -42.98
CA LEU A 27 27.49 23.10 -42.75
C LEU A 27 26.44 22.23 -42.05
N ASP A 28 25.55 22.81 -41.21
CA ASP A 28 24.44 22.08 -40.60
C ASP A 28 23.23 22.05 -41.55
N GLY A 29 23.25 21.09 -42.45
CA GLY A 29 22.05 20.56 -43.10
C GLY A 29 20.99 20.14 -42.07
N PRO A 30 19.71 20.07 -42.49
CA PRO A 30 18.56 20.12 -41.58
C PRO A 30 18.50 18.88 -40.68
N GLY A 31 19.01 18.99 -39.45
CA GLY A 31 18.94 17.86 -38.53
C GLY A 31 19.78 17.93 -37.26
N SER A 32 19.83 19.04 -36.52
CA SER A 32 20.04 19.01 -35.06
C SER A 32 19.81 20.38 -34.41
N GLY A 33 18.62 20.58 -33.86
CA GLY A 33 18.24 21.81 -33.16
C GLY A 33 18.59 21.79 -31.67
N PHE A 34 19.27 22.85 -31.22
CA PHE A 34 19.42 23.24 -29.81
C PHE A 34 18.04 23.51 -29.14
N PRO A 35 17.93 23.38 -27.80
CA PRO A 35 16.66 23.48 -27.08
C PRO A 35 16.18 24.93 -26.99
N ARG A 36 14.93 25.14 -27.42
CA ARG A 36 14.27 26.43 -27.60
C ARG A 36 13.60 26.87 -26.29
N ILE A 37 14.13 27.95 -25.70
CA ILE A 37 13.47 28.75 -24.65
C ILE A 37 12.27 29.45 -25.29
N GLN A 38 11.07 28.84 -25.28
CA GLN A 38 9.86 29.48 -25.80
C GLN A 38 8.53 28.85 -25.34
N GLN A 39 8.38 28.46 -24.08
CA GLN A 39 7.08 28.01 -23.54
C GLN A 39 6.61 28.78 -22.30
N LEU A 40 6.58 30.11 -22.38
CA LEU A 40 5.95 30.98 -21.36
C LEU A 40 4.57 31.53 -21.74
N PHE A 41 4.02 31.21 -22.92
CA PHE A 41 2.69 31.70 -23.31
C PHE A 41 1.92 30.72 -24.21
N THR A 42 1.29 29.69 -23.66
CA THR A 42 0.04 29.11 -24.21
C THR A 42 -0.68 28.29 -23.13
N SER A 43 -1.91 28.68 -22.78
CA SER A 43 -2.86 27.95 -21.92
C SER A 43 -3.80 27.10 -22.80
N PRO A 44 -4.68 26.25 -22.24
CA PRO A 44 -4.44 24.97 -21.60
C PRO A 44 -4.99 23.84 -22.51
N GLY A 45 -4.10 23.03 -23.08
CA GLY A 45 -4.46 21.92 -23.95
C GLY A 45 -4.00 20.60 -23.35
N SER A 46 -4.93 19.90 -22.69
CA SER A 46 -4.85 18.49 -22.33
C SER A 46 -3.51 18.04 -21.73
N SER A 47 -3.24 18.44 -20.49
CA SER A 47 -2.61 17.47 -19.60
C SER A 47 -3.58 16.30 -19.51
N MET A 48 -3.29 15.20 -20.21
CA MET A 48 -3.67 13.89 -19.70
C MET A 48 -2.91 13.73 -18.39
N SER A 49 -3.40 14.40 -17.34
CA SER A 49 -3.37 13.79 -16.03
C SER A 49 -3.93 12.40 -16.27
N ALA A 50 -3.11 11.37 -16.09
CA ALA A 50 -3.64 10.06 -15.76
C ALA A 50 -4.81 10.33 -14.80
N PRO A 51 -6.04 9.87 -15.11
CA PRO A 51 -7.14 10.13 -14.22
C PRO A 51 -6.63 9.69 -12.86
N ARG A 52 -6.56 10.61 -11.88
CA ARG A 52 -6.49 10.18 -10.49
C ARG A 52 -7.71 9.30 -10.38
N ALA A 53 -7.49 7.98 -10.46
CA ALA A 53 -8.55 7.01 -10.31
C ALA A 53 -9.27 7.47 -9.06
N SER A 54 -10.54 7.88 -9.21
CA SER A 54 -11.34 8.35 -8.08
C SER A 54 -11.35 7.17 -7.14
N THR A 55 -10.48 7.22 -6.13
CA THR A 55 -10.19 6.10 -5.28
C THR A 55 -11.40 5.98 -4.40
N TYR A 56 -12.12 4.86 -4.53
CA TYR A 56 -13.26 4.58 -3.67
C TYR A 56 -12.75 4.32 -2.26
N LYS A 57 -13.66 4.10 -1.32
CA LYS A 57 -13.33 3.83 0.09
C LYS A 57 -12.20 2.80 0.20
N CYS A 58 -11.24 3.03 1.08
CA CYS A 58 -10.02 2.25 1.27
C CYS A 58 -9.08 2.16 0.05
N GLY A 59 -9.27 3.03 -0.96
CA GLY A 59 -8.49 3.01 -2.19
C GLY A 59 -8.85 1.85 -3.11
N LEU A 60 -10.08 1.35 -3.03
CA LEU A 60 -10.59 0.30 -3.91
C LEU A 60 -10.70 0.78 -5.37
N PRO A 61 -10.54 -0.13 -6.36
CA PRO A 61 -10.66 0.21 -7.78
C PRO A 61 -12.11 0.44 -8.23
N GLN A 62 -13.09 -0.10 -7.49
CA GLN A 62 -14.52 0.00 -7.76
C GLN A 62 -15.31 0.23 -6.46
N PRO A 63 -16.51 0.85 -6.52
CA PRO A 63 -17.33 1.05 -5.33
C PRO A 63 -17.92 -0.28 -4.85
N CYS A 64 -18.14 -0.39 -3.54
CA CYS A 64 -18.88 -1.53 -2.99
C CYS A 64 -20.38 -1.40 -3.28
N PRO A 65 -21.10 -2.53 -3.45
CA PRO A 65 -22.55 -2.55 -3.50
C PRO A 65 -23.18 -1.95 -2.24
N GLU A 66 -24.48 -1.63 -2.31
CA GLU A 66 -25.23 -1.19 -1.12
C GLU A 66 -25.18 -2.26 -0.02
N GLN A 67 -25.24 -1.81 1.25
CA GLN A 67 -25.17 -2.67 2.44
C GLN A 67 -23.90 -3.54 2.50
N HIS A 68 -22.78 -3.05 1.96
CA HIS A 68 -21.47 -3.68 2.10
C HIS A 68 -20.46 -2.71 2.69
N LEU A 69 -19.51 -3.27 3.45
CA LEU A 69 -18.38 -2.57 4.04
C LEU A 69 -17.13 -2.77 3.18
N ALA A 70 -16.55 -1.68 2.69
CA ALA A 70 -15.31 -1.64 1.94
C ALA A 70 -14.11 -1.85 2.86
N PHE A 71 -13.22 -2.78 2.51
CA PHE A 71 -12.00 -3.02 3.28
C PHE A 71 -10.78 -3.21 2.38
N ARG A 72 -9.60 -2.90 2.94
CA ARG A 72 -8.28 -3.20 2.36
C ARG A 72 -7.29 -3.50 3.47
N ILE A 73 -6.58 -4.62 3.36
CA ILE A 73 -5.58 -5.09 4.32
C ILE A 73 -4.28 -5.30 3.58
N VAL A 74 -3.20 -4.79 4.16
CA VAL A 74 -1.84 -4.92 3.65
C VAL A 74 -0.97 -5.44 4.79
N SER A 75 -0.22 -6.52 4.57
CA SER A 75 0.77 -7.00 5.54
C SER A 75 1.94 -6.03 5.64
N GLY A 76 2.77 -6.19 6.67
CA GLY A 76 4.02 -5.46 6.75
C GLY A 76 5.01 -5.89 5.66
N ALA A 77 5.91 -4.99 5.30
CA ALA A 77 7.05 -5.27 4.44
C ALA A 77 8.29 -5.47 5.32
N ALA A 78 8.73 -6.72 5.42
CA ALA A 78 9.79 -7.13 6.35
C ALA A 78 9.52 -6.57 7.76
N ASN A 79 10.50 -5.90 8.34
CA ASN A 79 10.43 -5.18 9.60
C ASN A 79 10.49 -3.65 9.43
N VAL A 80 10.35 -3.12 8.20
CA VAL A 80 10.55 -1.69 7.91
C VAL A 80 9.25 -0.92 7.71
N ILE A 81 8.26 -1.54 7.06
CA ILE A 81 6.97 -0.91 6.79
C ILE A 81 5.91 -1.72 7.52
N GLY A 82 5.20 -1.08 8.45
CA GLY A 82 4.11 -1.69 9.20
C GLY A 82 2.89 -2.03 8.32
N PRO A 83 2.02 -2.93 8.78
CA PRO A 83 0.83 -3.35 8.06
C PRO A 83 -0.22 -2.25 8.04
N LYS A 84 -1.15 -2.29 7.07
CA LYS A 84 -2.27 -1.34 6.99
C LYS A 84 -3.59 -2.09 6.94
N ILE A 85 -4.50 -1.79 7.86
CA ILE A 85 -5.88 -2.28 7.83
C ILE A 85 -6.78 -1.08 7.62
N CYS A 86 -7.61 -1.11 6.58
CA CYS A 86 -8.63 -0.12 6.28
C CYS A 86 -10.01 -0.76 6.20
N LEU A 87 -10.98 -0.07 6.81
CA LEU A 87 -12.40 -0.35 6.71
C LEU A 87 -13.13 0.99 6.63
N GLU A 88 -13.98 1.16 5.62
CA GLU A 88 -14.84 2.35 5.44
C GLU A 88 -14.09 3.69 5.61
N ASP A 89 -12.85 3.79 5.08
CA ASP A 89 -11.92 4.93 5.22
C ASP A 89 -11.48 5.30 6.64
N LYS A 90 -11.98 4.62 7.66
CA LYS A 90 -11.75 4.98 9.06
C LYS A 90 -10.53 4.28 9.66
N ILE A 91 -10.29 3.02 9.26
CA ILE A 91 -9.20 2.26 9.90
C ILE A 91 -7.88 2.51 9.17
N SER A 92 -6.90 2.90 9.93
CA SER A 92 -5.47 2.78 9.63
C SER A 92 -4.85 2.65 11.00
N VAL A 93 -4.27 1.50 11.31
CA VAL A 93 -3.72 1.14 12.64
C VAL A 93 -2.48 2.00 12.97
N LYS A 94 -2.51 3.31 12.74
CA LYS A 94 -1.34 4.19 12.75
C LYS A 94 -0.74 4.42 14.15
N GLY A 95 -1.38 3.94 15.22
CA GLY A 95 -0.92 4.11 16.60
C GLY A 95 -0.50 2.84 17.34
N ASN A 96 -0.98 1.66 16.91
CA ASN A 96 -0.79 0.38 17.64
C ASN A 96 -0.21 -0.71 16.73
N MET A 97 0.52 -0.35 15.68
CA MET A 97 1.22 -1.34 14.84
C MET A 97 2.44 -1.89 15.60
N GLY A 98 2.60 -3.20 15.57
CA GLY A 98 3.73 -3.89 16.19
C GLY A 98 4.08 -5.17 15.45
N ARG A 99 5.30 -5.67 15.69
CA ARG A 99 5.73 -6.99 15.21
C ARG A 99 4.70 -8.05 15.61
N GLY A 100 4.51 -9.05 14.76
CA GLY A 100 3.58 -10.15 14.98
C GLY A 100 2.24 -9.96 14.29
N LEU A 101 1.15 -10.23 15.02
CA LEU A 101 -0.21 -10.17 14.50
C LEU A 101 -0.87 -8.85 14.90
N ASN A 102 -1.27 -8.06 13.92
CA ASN A 102 -2.01 -6.83 14.11
C ASN A 102 -3.48 -7.12 13.84
N ILE A 103 -4.32 -6.97 14.85
CA ILE A 103 -5.72 -7.41 14.81
C ILE A 103 -6.65 -6.23 15.07
N ALA A 104 -7.66 -6.08 14.22
CA ALA A 104 -8.75 -5.13 14.43
C ALA A 104 -10.08 -5.89 14.51
N LEU A 105 -10.83 -5.62 15.57
CA LEU A 105 -12.16 -6.15 15.84
C LEU A 105 -13.19 -5.10 15.45
N VAL A 106 -14.18 -5.49 14.67
CA VAL A 106 -15.18 -4.57 14.12
C VAL A 106 -16.56 -5.17 14.31
N ASN A 107 -17.52 -4.34 14.69
CA ASN A 107 -18.92 -4.74 14.73
C ASN A 107 -19.45 -4.95 13.30
N GLY A 108 -19.88 -6.17 12.96
CA GLY A 108 -20.35 -6.50 11.61
C GLY A 108 -21.71 -5.91 11.22
N VAL A 109 -22.43 -5.29 12.17
CA VAL A 109 -23.69 -4.57 11.93
C VAL A 109 -23.40 -3.08 11.74
N SER A 110 -22.70 -2.42 12.68
CA SER A 110 -22.45 -0.97 12.57
C SER A 110 -21.24 -0.60 11.69
N GLY A 111 -20.32 -1.54 11.46
CA GLY A 111 -19.04 -1.29 10.80
C GLY A 111 -18.04 -0.50 11.66
N GLU A 112 -18.33 -0.31 12.95
CA GLU A 112 -17.47 0.45 13.86
C GLU A 112 -16.36 -0.41 14.47
N LEU A 113 -15.20 0.22 14.67
CA LEU A 113 -14.06 -0.39 15.34
C LEU A 113 -14.40 -0.60 16.82
N ILE A 114 -14.29 -1.85 17.28
CA ILE A 114 -14.43 -2.22 18.68
C ILE A 114 -13.07 -2.05 19.38
N GLU A 115 -12.04 -2.71 18.86
CA GLU A 115 -10.69 -2.64 19.41
C GLU A 115 -9.64 -3.00 18.37
N ALA A 116 -8.44 -2.41 18.45
CA ALA A 116 -7.30 -2.77 17.61
C ALA A 116 -6.01 -2.87 18.43
N ARG A 117 -5.28 -3.99 18.27
CA ARG A 117 -4.07 -4.29 19.04
C ARG A 117 -3.07 -5.12 18.22
N ALA A 118 -1.79 -4.95 18.50
CA ALA A 118 -0.72 -5.82 18.01
C ALA A 118 -0.29 -6.85 19.08
N PHE A 119 0.03 -8.05 18.64
CA PHE A 119 0.51 -9.15 19.47
C PHE A 119 1.84 -9.68 18.92
N ASP A 120 2.91 -9.50 19.68
CA ASP A 120 4.26 -9.92 19.29
C ASP A 120 4.40 -11.45 19.32
N MET A 121 4.38 -12.07 18.14
CA MET A 121 4.50 -13.52 17.97
C MET A 121 5.96 -13.99 17.90
N TRP A 122 6.93 -13.12 18.15
CA TRP A 122 8.36 -13.46 18.26
C TRP A 122 8.81 -13.46 19.73
N ALA A 123 8.62 -12.34 20.44
CA ALA A 123 9.10 -12.16 21.81
C ALA A 123 7.98 -12.01 22.87
N GLY A 124 6.72 -11.87 22.45
CA GLY A 124 5.59 -11.67 23.36
C GLY A 124 4.99 -12.97 23.92
N ASP A 125 3.95 -12.81 24.74
CA ASP A 125 3.15 -13.90 25.28
C ASP A 125 1.90 -14.14 24.40
N VAL A 126 1.77 -15.38 23.90
CA VAL A 126 0.61 -15.82 23.11
C VAL A 126 -0.70 -15.81 23.93
N ASN A 127 -0.63 -15.86 25.26
CA ASN A 127 -1.82 -15.82 26.11
C ASN A 127 -2.59 -14.50 26.01
N ASP A 128 -1.91 -13.39 25.71
CA ASP A 128 -2.57 -12.09 25.56
C ASP A 128 -3.45 -12.06 24.32
N LEU A 129 -3.02 -12.71 23.24
CA LEU A 129 -3.81 -12.93 22.04
C LEU A 129 -5.04 -13.81 22.33
N LEU A 130 -4.87 -14.88 23.10
CA LEU A 130 -5.98 -15.76 23.47
C LEU A 130 -7.03 -15.04 24.33
N LYS A 131 -6.58 -14.24 25.31
CA LYS A 131 -7.49 -13.40 26.13
C LYS A 131 -8.24 -12.36 25.30
N PHE A 132 -7.63 -11.88 24.22
CA PHE A 132 -8.23 -10.91 23.32
C PHE A 132 -9.30 -11.54 22.40
N ILE A 133 -9.06 -12.74 21.87
CA ILE A 133 -9.98 -13.35 20.88
C ILE A 133 -11.07 -14.23 21.50
N ARG A 134 -10.85 -14.85 22.66
CA ARG A 134 -11.90 -15.70 23.27
C ARG A 134 -13.22 -14.96 23.56
N PRO A 135 -13.21 -13.72 24.11
CA PRO A 135 -14.42 -12.99 24.48
C PRO A 135 -15.24 -12.44 23.31
N LEU A 136 -14.83 -12.67 22.05
CA LEU A 136 -15.55 -12.11 20.91
C LEU A 136 -17.03 -12.50 20.92
N HIS A 137 -17.90 -11.53 20.65
CA HIS A 137 -19.32 -11.77 20.43
C HIS A 137 -19.57 -12.22 18.98
N GLU A 138 -20.68 -12.93 18.77
CA GLU A 138 -21.14 -13.25 17.42
C GLU A 138 -21.36 -11.98 16.58
N GLY A 139 -21.02 -12.05 15.30
CA GLY A 139 -21.12 -10.87 14.42
C GLY A 139 -19.95 -9.90 14.51
N THR A 140 -18.94 -10.20 15.31
CA THR A 140 -17.67 -9.47 15.26
C THR A 140 -16.84 -9.94 14.07
N LEU A 141 -16.44 -8.99 13.22
CA LEU A 141 -15.46 -9.19 12.16
C LEU A 141 -14.05 -9.07 12.75
N VAL A 142 -13.15 -9.93 12.30
CA VAL A 142 -11.76 -10.01 12.75
C VAL A 142 -10.85 -9.80 11.56
N PHE A 143 -10.17 -8.66 11.52
CA PHE A 143 -9.17 -8.32 10.52
C PHE A 143 -7.78 -8.58 11.09
N VAL A 144 -6.95 -9.28 10.34
CA VAL A 144 -5.59 -9.63 10.77
C VAL A 144 -4.60 -9.25 9.69
N ALA A 145 -3.51 -8.59 10.08
CA ALA A 145 -2.36 -8.32 9.25
C ALA A 145 -1.07 -8.67 10.00
N SER A 146 -0.22 -9.48 9.38
CA SER A 146 1.11 -9.82 9.89
C SER A 146 2.13 -8.70 9.70
N TYR A 147 3.15 -8.67 10.55
CA TYR A 147 4.32 -7.81 10.42
C TYR A 147 5.56 -8.48 11.00
N ASP A 148 6.65 -8.52 10.25
CA ASP A 148 7.91 -9.20 10.57
C ASP A 148 7.74 -10.72 10.78
N ASP A 149 7.25 -11.19 11.93
CA ASP A 149 7.04 -12.63 12.19
C ASP A 149 5.70 -12.91 12.93
N PRO A 150 4.71 -13.54 12.25
CA PRO A 150 3.42 -13.84 12.86
C PRO A 150 3.33 -15.20 13.55
N ALA A 151 4.37 -16.06 13.52
CA ALA A 151 4.17 -17.49 13.76
C ALA A 151 5.00 -18.14 14.87
N THR A 152 6.19 -17.61 15.22
CA THR A 152 7.12 -18.30 16.14
C THR A 152 6.49 -18.71 17.47
N LYS A 153 5.61 -17.89 18.04
CA LYS A 153 4.90 -18.15 19.31
C LYS A 153 3.50 -18.75 19.15
N MET A 154 3.01 -18.97 17.93
CA MET A 154 1.68 -19.54 17.73
C MET A 154 1.63 -21.02 18.13
N ASN A 155 0.79 -21.33 19.13
CA ASN A 155 0.50 -22.69 19.57
C ASN A 155 -0.72 -23.29 18.84
N GLU A 156 -0.95 -24.60 19.04
CA GLU A 156 -2.08 -25.32 18.43
C GLU A 156 -3.44 -24.67 18.77
N GLU A 157 -3.60 -24.18 20.00
CA GLU A 157 -4.82 -23.53 20.44
C GLU A 157 -5.12 -22.25 19.65
N THR A 158 -4.13 -21.37 19.49
CA THR A 158 -4.26 -20.13 18.72
C THR A 158 -4.60 -20.43 17.26
N ARG A 159 -3.93 -21.43 16.69
CA ARG A 159 -4.18 -21.87 15.30
C ARG A 159 -5.58 -22.45 15.13
N LYS A 160 -6.06 -23.23 16.12
CA LYS A 160 -7.43 -23.77 16.15
C LYS A 160 -8.45 -22.64 16.21
N LEU A 161 -8.23 -21.65 17.07
CA LEU A 161 -9.12 -20.50 17.24
C LEU A 161 -9.22 -19.66 15.94
N PHE A 162 -8.12 -19.40 15.24
CA PHE A 162 -8.20 -18.79 13.91
C PHE A 162 -8.88 -19.70 12.89
N GLY A 163 -8.75 -21.02 13.02
CA GLY A 163 -9.49 -22.02 12.25
C GLY A 163 -11.01 -21.90 12.43
N GLU A 164 -11.47 -21.72 13.68
CA GLU A 164 -12.88 -21.51 14.03
C GLU A 164 -13.42 -20.18 13.49
N LEU A 165 -12.58 -19.14 13.40
CA LEU A 165 -12.90 -17.89 12.72
C LEU A 165 -12.90 -18.00 11.18
N GLY A 166 -12.49 -19.16 10.65
CA GLY A 166 -12.53 -19.49 9.22
C GLY A 166 -11.18 -19.57 8.51
N SER A 167 -10.05 -19.37 9.19
CA SER A 167 -8.73 -19.45 8.56
C SER A 167 -8.36 -20.90 8.22
N ARG A 168 -7.95 -21.15 6.96
CA ARG A 168 -7.39 -22.46 6.57
C ARG A 168 -5.88 -22.50 6.77
N ASN A 169 -5.22 -21.36 6.57
CA ASN A 169 -3.76 -21.26 6.57
C ASN A 169 -3.17 -21.03 7.96
N ALA A 170 -3.98 -20.67 8.97
CA ALA A 170 -3.48 -20.49 10.33
C ALA A 170 -2.74 -21.72 10.87
N LYS A 171 -3.08 -22.93 10.41
CA LYS A 171 -2.39 -24.17 10.79
C LYS A 171 -0.97 -24.28 10.21
N GLU A 172 -0.72 -23.66 9.07
CA GLU A 172 0.51 -23.83 8.26
C GLU A 172 1.46 -22.63 8.36
N LEU A 173 1.00 -21.51 8.92
CA LEU A 173 1.82 -20.30 9.07
C LEU A 173 3.15 -20.60 9.75
N ALA A 174 4.23 -20.22 9.09
CA ALA A 174 5.61 -20.40 9.48
C ALA A 174 6.30 -19.05 9.74
N PHE A 175 7.55 -19.16 10.19
CA PHE A 175 8.39 -18.02 10.52
C PHE A 175 8.47 -17.02 9.35
N ARG A 176 8.13 -15.75 9.64
CA ARG A 176 8.12 -14.62 8.68
C ARG A 176 7.20 -14.79 7.47
N ASP A 177 6.22 -15.69 7.51
CA ASP A 177 5.19 -15.70 6.48
C ASP A 177 4.44 -14.37 6.45
N SER A 178 4.13 -13.87 5.25
CA SER A 178 3.17 -12.79 5.08
C SER A 178 1.77 -13.39 5.14
N TRP A 179 0.92 -12.80 5.96
CA TRP A 179 -0.45 -13.21 6.15
C TRP A 179 -1.39 -12.02 6.36
N VAL A 180 -2.53 -12.08 5.67
CA VAL A 180 -3.68 -11.19 5.84
C VAL A 180 -4.95 -12.04 5.91
N PHE A 181 -5.89 -11.69 6.77
CA PHE A 181 -7.07 -12.51 6.99
C PHE A 181 -8.27 -11.69 7.45
N VAL A 182 -9.44 -12.06 6.94
CA VAL A 182 -10.74 -11.59 7.44
C VAL A 182 -11.56 -12.81 7.87
N GLY A 183 -11.90 -12.84 9.15
CA GLY A 183 -12.75 -13.86 9.75
C GLY A 183 -13.93 -13.24 10.50
N ALA A 184 -14.79 -14.10 11.02
CA ALA A 184 -15.85 -13.71 11.93
C ALA A 184 -16.21 -14.87 12.85
N LYS A 185 -16.68 -14.56 14.06
CA LYS A 185 -17.28 -15.56 14.95
C LYS A 185 -18.72 -15.82 14.51
N SER A 186 -19.08 -17.10 14.36
CA SER A 186 -20.34 -17.63 13.80
C SER A 186 -20.54 -17.43 12.29
N VAL A 187 -19.71 -18.07 11.47
CA VAL A 187 -20.03 -18.35 10.05
C VAL A 187 -20.06 -19.86 9.84
N GLN A 188 -21.26 -20.46 9.81
CA GLN A 188 -21.42 -21.86 9.38
C GLN A 188 -20.94 -22.09 7.93
N ASN A 189 -20.71 -21.01 7.17
CA ASN A 189 -20.04 -21.03 5.88
C ASN A 189 -18.69 -20.31 5.94
N LYS A 190 -17.60 -21.03 5.66
CA LYS A 190 -16.21 -20.54 5.62
C LYS A 190 -16.11 -19.13 4.99
N SER A 191 -15.47 -18.17 5.67
CA SER A 191 -15.27 -16.79 5.16
C SER A 191 -14.79 -16.76 3.69
N PRO A 192 -15.42 -15.96 2.80
CA PRO A 192 -15.08 -15.90 1.37
C PRO A 192 -13.82 -15.07 1.06
N PHE A 193 -13.29 -14.29 2.02
CA PHE A 193 -12.17 -13.36 1.79
C PHE A 193 -10.87 -13.90 2.40
N LYS A 194 -9.98 -14.48 1.57
CA LYS A 194 -8.71 -15.08 2.03
C LYS A 194 -7.60 -14.95 1.00
N GLN A 195 -6.40 -14.54 1.44
CA GLN A 195 -5.15 -14.60 0.69
C GLN A 195 -4.01 -14.95 1.65
N HIS A 196 -3.13 -15.85 1.23
CA HIS A 196 -1.96 -16.32 1.98
C HIS A 196 -0.81 -16.54 0.98
N VAL A 197 0.38 -16.08 1.32
CA VAL A 197 1.63 -16.32 0.58
C VAL A 197 2.66 -16.82 1.57
N THR A 198 3.21 -17.99 1.26
CA THR A 198 4.27 -18.63 2.04
C THR A 198 5.63 -18.00 1.77
N ASN A 199 6.52 -18.02 2.76
CA ASN A 199 7.88 -17.46 2.73
C ASN A 199 8.83 -18.17 1.73
N SER A 200 8.36 -19.10 0.90
CA SER A 200 9.23 -19.81 -0.05
C SER A 200 9.66 -18.95 -1.26
N LYS A 201 9.00 -17.81 -1.50
CA LYS A 201 9.35 -16.84 -2.55
C LYS A 201 9.86 -15.55 -1.90
N HIS A 202 11.12 -15.54 -1.49
CA HIS A 202 11.75 -14.37 -0.87
C HIS A 202 11.90 -13.22 -1.89
N LYS A 203 11.15 -12.13 -1.68
CA LYS A 203 11.32 -10.87 -2.43
C LYS A 203 12.29 -9.92 -1.72
N TYR A 204 12.44 -10.08 -0.41
CA TYR A 204 13.39 -9.36 0.45
C TYR A 204 14.35 -10.37 1.12
N GLU A 205 15.44 -9.92 1.74
CA GLU A 205 16.45 -10.77 2.40
C GLU A 205 15.86 -11.58 3.58
N GLY A 206 15.17 -12.68 3.29
CA GLY A 206 14.53 -13.56 4.27
C GLY A 206 13.08 -13.19 4.64
N TRP A 207 12.40 -12.33 3.85
CA TRP A 207 10.96 -12.08 3.97
C TRP A 207 10.23 -12.21 2.62
N PRO A 208 8.95 -12.64 2.62
CA PRO A 208 8.13 -12.72 1.42
C PRO A 208 7.64 -11.36 0.95
N GLU A 209 7.00 -11.34 -0.22
CA GLU A 209 6.29 -10.17 -0.73
C GLU A 209 5.16 -9.72 0.21
N VAL A 210 4.85 -8.43 0.15
CA VAL A 210 3.70 -7.84 0.87
C VAL A 210 2.42 -8.45 0.32
N LEU A 211 1.56 -8.90 1.22
CA LEU A 211 0.23 -9.36 0.86
C LEU A 211 -0.78 -8.26 0.98
N GLU A 212 -1.67 -8.22 0.00
CA GLU A 212 -2.78 -7.30 -0.02
C GLU A 212 -4.09 -8.05 -0.29
N MET A 213 -5.11 -7.76 0.51
CA MET A 213 -6.46 -8.25 0.29
C MET A 213 -7.44 -7.09 0.37
N GLU A 214 -8.32 -7.01 -0.60
CA GLU A 214 -9.33 -5.97 -0.68
C GLU A 214 -10.69 -6.56 -1.05
N GLY A 215 -11.77 -5.88 -0.70
CA GLY A 215 -13.11 -6.34 -1.04
C GLY A 215 -14.22 -5.62 -0.29
N CYS A 216 -15.41 -6.18 -0.42
CA CYS A 216 -16.66 -5.67 0.14
C CYS A 216 -17.32 -6.76 0.97
N ILE A 217 -17.51 -6.53 2.27
CA ILE A 217 -18.14 -7.50 3.19
C ILE A 217 -19.63 -7.15 3.32
N PRO A 218 -20.57 -8.10 3.10
CA PRO A 218 -21.97 -7.85 3.35
C PRO A 218 -22.20 -7.44 4.81
N GLN A 219 -22.84 -6.29 5.03
CA GLN A 219 -23.21 -5.79 6.34
C GLN A 219 -24.32 -6.70 6.91
N ARG A 220 -24.17 -7.13 8.16
CA ARG A 220 -25.24 -7.88 8.81
C ARG A 220 -26.41 -6.93 9.06
N SER A 221 -27.61 -7.33 8.64
CA SER A 221 -28.83 -6.67 9.12
C SER A 221 -28.95 -6.91 10.62
N SER A 222 -29.30 -5.87 11.38
CA SER A 222 -29.84 -6.07 12.72
C SER A 222 -31.10 -6.90 12.55
N ALA A 223 -31.12 -8.14 13.02
CA ALA A 223 -32.36 -8.91 13.09
C ALA A 223 -33.35 -8.09 13.95
N SER A 224 -34.47 -7.69 13.33
CA SER A 224 -35.62 -7.12 14.02
C SER A 224 -36.32 -8.15 14.90
#